data_AF-T1AHD7-F1
#
_entry.id   AF-T1AHD7-F1
#
_cell.length_a   1.000
_cell.length_b   1.000
_cell.length_c   1.000
_cell.angle_alpha   90.00
_cell.angle_beta   90.00
_cell.angle_gamma   90.00
#
_symmetry.space_group_name_H-M   'P 1'
#
loop_
_entity.id
_entity.type
_entity.pdbx_description
1 polymer ?
#
loop_
_entity_poly.entity_id
_entity_poly.type
_entity_poly.pdbx_seq_one_letter_code
_entity_poly.pdbx_strand_id
1 'polypeptide(L)'
;YAGVLLLTMLLLSVFAISFERNRGYLQTVDAALGNFPSQDGIGGATTQKEYFARVLERLDAYSAVQDAAQKYRGHVPLLMRFGLYQGHEIGNQAQAAYVRELNGLLLPGVAAQFRMGITKNAGDPQRLYYFLKGYLMLAEPKHENADELMTLGNIEWQHLFPDEPVLQKALATNFKALVAVPDALHPLSADQALVEQARNTLRAADLTTLIYGSMKLTAESSGYAPLQLDKELGLLGNVFQRKDGAALSTPIPALYTQPVFEHEASKGIEEAVNQFVKDDWVFGATRINAVQKAGLVQQVLNLYQQDYIKAWDALLDNLQLQPVNNLQDASA
;
A
#
# COMPACT_ATOMS: atom_id res chain seq x y z
N TYR A 1 39.66 7.52 -51.86
CA TYR A 1 40.39 6.66 -50.90
C TYR A 1 40.54 7.29 -49.51
N ALA A 2 41.07 8.51 -49.38
CA ALA A 2 41.25 9.15 -48.06
C ALA A 2 39.95 9.35 -47.24
N GLY A 3 38.85 9.75 -47.88
CA GLY A 3 37.55 9.90 -47.21
C GLY A 3 36.97 8.58 -46.69
N VAL A 4 37.22 7.47 -47.38
CA VAL A 4 36.80 6.13 -46.94
C VAL A 4 37.62 5.68 -45.74
N LEU A 5 38.94 5.91 -45.73
CA LEU A 5 39.79 5.60 -44.58
C LEU A 5 39.42 6.39 -43.32
N LEU A 6 39.13 7.69 -43.45
CA LEU A 6 38.67 8.53 -42.35
C LEU A 6 37.33 8.06 -41.78
N LEU A 7 36.38 7.72 -42.65
CA LEU A 7 35.07 7.18 -42.24
C LEU A 7 35.23 5.85 -41.48
N THR A 8 36.07 4.95 -41.99
CA THR A 8 36.34 3.65 -41.35
C THR A 8 37.00 3.82 -39.99
N MET A 9 37.99 4.72 -39.86
CA MET A 9 38.63 5.00 -38.56
C MET A 9 37.65 5.60 -37.57
N LEU A 10 36.78 6.52 -38.00
CA LEU A 10 35.74 7.10 -37.16
C LEU A 10 34.73 6.05 -36.69
N LEU A 11 34.28 5.16 -37.58
CA LEU A 11 33.41 4.04 -37.23
C LEU A 11 34.07 3.09 -36.23
N LEU A 12 35.34 2.73 -36.43
CA LEU A 12 36.10 1.89 -35.49
C LEU A 12 36.27 2.55 -34.12
N SER A 13 36.58 3.86 -34.07
CA SER A 13 36.68 4.61 -32.82
C SER A 13 35.34 4.66 -32.09
N VAL A 14 34.25 4.93 -32.80
CA VAL A 14 32.90 4.95 -32.23
C VAL A 14 32.49 3.56 -31.72
N PHE A 15 32.85 2.50 -32.44
CA PHE A 15 32.59 1.13 -32.03
C PHE A 15 33.41 0.72 -30.81
N ALA A 16 34.69 1.11 -30.75
CA ALA A 16 35.56 0.87 -29.60
C ALA A 16 35.05 1.61 -28.34
N ILE A 17 34.63 2.87 -28.48
CA ILE A 17 34.00 3.63 -27.39
C ILE A 17 32.69 2.97 -26.94
N SER A 18 31.88 2.47 -27.89
CA SER A 18 30.65 1.72 -27.58
C SER A 18 30.92 0.42 -26.85
N PHE A 19 31.96 -0.30 -27.24
CA PHE A 19 32.39 -1.53 -26.60
C PHE A 19 32.88 -1.27 -25.17
N GLU A 20 33.76 -0.29 -24.97
CA GLU A 20 34.32 0.04 -23.66
C GLU A 20 33.23 0.51 -22.69
N ARG A 21 32.30 1.35 -23.17
CA ARG A 21 31.13 1.78 -22.39
C ARG A 21 30.21 0.61 -22.02
N ASN A 22 29.91 -0.28 -22.96
CA ASN A 22 29.10 -1.47 -22.67
C ASN A 22 29.83 -2.40 -21.68
N ARG A 23 31.14 -2.59 -21.82
CA ARG A 23 31.95 -3.38 -20.87
C ARG A 23 31.93 -2.80 -19.46
N GLY A 24 32.07 -1.48 -19.30
CA GLY A 24 31.97 -0.83 -18.00
C GLY A 24 30.57 -0.95 -17.36
N TYR A 25 29.51 -0.90 -18.18
CA TYR A 25 28.15 -1.22 -17.73
C TYR A 25 28.07 -2.67 -17.21
N LEU A 26 28.55 -3.65 -17.99
CA LEU A 26 28.54 -5.05 -17.59
C LEU A 26 29.33 -5.29 -16.29
N GLN A 27 30.48 -4.63 -16.10
CA GLN A 27 31.25 -4.70 -14.86
C GLN A 27 30.49 -4.14 -13.65
N THR A 28 29.63 -3.13 -13.86
CA THR A 28 28.79 -2.58 -12.77
C THR A 28 27.73 -3.59 -12.35
N VAL A 29 27.11 -4.29 -13.32
CA VAL A 29 26.14 -5.35 -13.05
C VAL A 29 26.83 -6.55 -12.38
N ASP A 30 28.00 -6.95 -12.87
CA ASP A 30 28.79 -8.06 -12.31
C ASP A 30 29.24 -7.77 -10.87
N ALA A 31 29.67 -6.54 -10.57
CA ALA A 31 29.98 -6.13 -9.21
C ALA A 31 28.77 -6.19 -8.27
N ALA A 32 27.57 -5.85 -8.75
CA ALA A 32 26.33 -6.00 -7.98
C ALA A 32 25.99 -7.48 -7.72
N LEU A 33 26.24 -8.36 -8.70
CA LEU A 33 26.08 -9.81 -8.55
C LEU A 33 27.08 -10.44 -7.56
N GLY A 34 28.25 -9.83 -7.37
CA GLY A 34 29.25 -10.31 -6.40
C GLY A 34 28.84 -10.15 -4.93
N ASN A 35 27.81 -9.34 -4.62
CA ASN A 35 27.41 -8.98 -3.26
C ASN A 35 26.19 -9.77 -2.73
N PHE A 36 25.90 -10.95 -3.26
CA PHE A 36 24.74 -11.73 -2.82
C PHE A 36 24.94 -12.36 -1.44
N PRO A 37 24.01 -12.17 -0.49
CA PRO A 37 24.06 -12.87 0.78
C PRO A 37 23.82 -14.38 0.59
N SER A 38 24.46 -15.19 1.44
CA SER A 38 24.32 -16.66 1.42
C SER A 38 22.86 -17.11 1.57
N GLN A 39 22.45 -18.14 0.83
CA GLN A 39 21.05 -18.59 0.76
C GLN A 39 20.50 -19.18 2.08
N ASP A 40 21.36 -19.63 2.98
CA ASP A 40 20.99 -20.46 4.14
C ASP A 40 20.30 -19.71 5.29
N GLY A 41 20.15 -18.38 5.18
CA GLY A 41 19.69 -17.54 6.28
C GLY A 41 18.17 -17.56 6.53
N ILE A 42 17.31 -17.76 5.54
CA ILE A 42 15.87 -17.43 5.71
C ILE A 42 15.13 -18.48 6.55
N GLY A 43 15.44 -19.76 6.38
CA GLY A 43 14.74 -20.86 7.04
C GLY A 43 14.92 -20.96 8.56
N GLY A 44 15.86 -20.20 9.14
CA GLY A 44 16.10 -20.14 10.58
C GLY A 44 15.30 -19.06 11.32
N ALA A 45 14.40 -18.33 10.65
CA ALA A 45 13.59 -17.32 11.30
C ALA A 45 12.56 -17.95 12.26
N THR A 46 12.55 -17.45 13.49
CA THR A 46 11.66 -17.92 14.57
C THR A 46 10.41 -17.05 14.74
N THR A 47 10.45 -15.83 14.20
CA THR A 47 9.34 -14.87 14.22
C THR A 47 9.07 -14.32 12.83
N GLN A 48 7.85 -13.83 12.61
CA GLN A 48 7.48 -13.19 11.34
C GLN A 48 8.32 -11.93 11.05
N LYS A 49 8.63 -11.16 12.11
CA LYS A 49 9.46 -9.96 12.02
C LYS A 49 10.87 -10.31 11.53
N GLU A 50 11.48 -11.33 12.13
CA GLU A 50 12.79 -11.85 11.73
C GLU A 50 12.78 -12.40 10.30
N TYR A 51 11.72 -13.12 9.91
CA TYR A 51 11.56 -13.62 8.55
C TYR A 51 11.59 -12.48 7.54
N PHE A 52 10.75 -11.45 7.73
CA PHE A 52 10.71 -10.31 6.81
C PHE A 52 12.02 -9.53 6.79
N ALA A 53 12.69 -9.34 7.92
CA ALA A 53 14.00 -8.68 7.95
C ALA A 53 15.05 -9.41 7.10
N ARG A 54 15.13 -10.75 7.22
CA ARG A 54 16.04 -11.59 6.42
C ARG A 54 15.66 -11.62 4.94
N VAL A 55 14.36 -11.61 4.62
CA VAL A 55 13.87 -11.50 3.24
C VAL A 55 14.28 -10.16 2.63
N LEU A 56 14.12 -9.06 3.35
CA LEU A 56 14.50 -7.72 2.86
C LEU A 56 16.00 -7.62 2.58
N GLU A 57 16.85 -8.16 3.45
CA GLU A 57 18.30 -8.20 3.22
C GLU A 57 18.65 -8.89 1.89
N ARG A 58 17.99 -10.00 1.58
CA ARG A 58 18.18 -10.69 0.30
C ARG A 58 17.61 -9.90 -0.88
N LEU A 59 16.44 -9.30 -0.72
CA LEU A 59 15.81 -8.51 -1.77
C LEU A 59 16.59 -7.23 -2.09
N ASP A 60 17.30 -6.65 -1.12
CA ASP A 60 18.18 -5.50 -1.33
C ASP A 60 19.29 -5.80 -2.34
N ALA A 61 19.90 -7.00 -2.26
CA ALA A 61 20.89 -7.45 -3.24
C ALA A 61 20.30 -7.56 -4.66
N TYR A 62 19.09 -8.09 -4.79
CA TYR A 62 18.41 -8.15 -6.09
C TYR A 62 18.00 -6.77 -6.61
N SER A 63 17.55 -5.88 -5.73
CA SER A 63 17.23 -4.48 -6.08
C SER A 63 18.47 -3.75 -6.58
N ALA A 64 19.62 -3.93 -5.93
CA ALA A 64 20.89 -3.34 -6.37
C ALA A 64 21.32 -3.81 -7.76
N VAL A 65 21.16 -5.12 -8.07
CA VAL A 65 21.39 -5.64 -9.43
C VAL A 65 20.41 -5.04 -10.43
N GLN A 66 19.13 -4.94 -10.07
CA GLN A 66 18.12 -4.35 -10.94
C GLN A 66 18.46 -2.89 -11.25
N ASP A 67 18.83 -2.08 -10.25
CA ASP A 67 19.20 -0.68 -10.43
C ASP A 67 20.42 -0.52 -11.32
N ALA A 68 21.44 -1.36 -11.12
CA ALA A 68 22.63 -1.40 -11.97
C ALA A 68 22.27 -1.79 -13.41
N ALA A 69 21.43 -2.81 -13.60
CA ALA A 69 21.04 -3.33 -14.90
C ALA A 69 20.13 -2.36 -15.67
N GLN A 70 19.23 -1.65 -14.98
CA GLN A 70 18.24 -0.75 -15.58
C GLN A 70 18.73 0.69 -15.74
N LYS A 71 19.96 1.01 -15.31
CA LYS A 71 20.58 2.35 -15.36
C LYS A 71 20.35 3.14 -16.66
N TYR A 72 20.30 2.46 -17.81
CA TYR A 72 20.15 3.10 -19.12
C TYR A 72 18.84 2.74 -19.85
N ARG A 73 17.89 2.08 -19.19
CA ARG A 73 16.64 1.59 -19.81
C ARG A 73 15.79 2.69 -20.44
N GLY A 74 15.69 3.86 -19.78
CA GLY A 74 14.92 5.01 -20.29
C GLY A 74 15.67 5.85 -21.32
N HIS A 75 17.00 5.88 -21.26
CA HIS A 75 17.82 6.61 -22.22
C HIS A 75 19.20 5.95 -22.36
N VAL A 76 19.36 5.14 -23.41
CA VAL A 76 20.66 4.57 -23.77
C VAL A 76 21.55 5.69 -24.32
N PRO A 77 22.74 5.97 -23.76
CA PRO A 77 23.65 6.98 -24.30
C PRO A 77 23.97 6.70 -25.79
N LEU A 78 24.02 7.74 -26.64
CA LEU A 78 24.28 7.58 -28.09
C LEU A 78 25.52 6.73 -28.39
N LEU A 79 26.58 6.93 -27.61
CA LEU A 79 27.83 6.19 -27.73
C LEU A 79 27.72 4.70 -27.37
N MET A 80 26.61 4.22 -26.81
CA MET A 80 26.33 2.79 -26.60
C MET A 80 25.41 2.20 -27.68
N ARG A 81 24.79 3.02 -28.54
CA ARG A 81 23.74 2.58 -29.49
C ARG A 81 24.27 1.92 -30.75
N PHE A 82 25.58 1.78 -30.91
CA PHE A 82 26.20 1.25 -32.13
C PHE A 82 26.18 -0.29 -32.21
N GLY A 83 25.09 -0.92 -31.74
CA GLY A 83 24.82 -2.36 -31.90
C GLY A 83 25.40 -3.29 -30.82
N LEU A 84 26.18 -2.76 -29.86
CA LEU A 84 26.83 -3.57 -28.82
C LEU A 84 26.14 -3.52 -27.45
N TYR A 85 25.12 -2.68 -27.27
CA TYR A 85 24.45 -2.53 -25.98
C TYR A 85 23.56 -3.73 -25.64
N GLN A 86 23.91 -4.43 -24.55
CA GLN A 86 23.17 -5.61 -24.06
C GLN A 86 22.22 -5.30 -22.90
N GLY A 87 22.16 -4.04 -22.45
CA GLY A 87 21.47 -3.72 -21.19
C GLY A 87 19.94 -3.82 -21.23
N HIS A 88 19.31 -3.89 -22.41
CA HIS A 88 17.89 -4.23 -22.49
C HIS A 88 17.64 -5.67 -22.03
N GLU A 89 18.40 -6.63 -22.54
CA GLU A 89 18.23 -8.04 -22.21
C GLU A 89 18.61 -8.31 -20.75
N ILE A 90 19.74 -7.77 -20.31
CA ILE A 90 20.21 -7.91 -18.93
C ILE A 90 19.24 -7.24 -17.95
N GLY A 91 18.72 -6.05 -18.29
CA GLY A 91 17.72 -5.36 -17.48
C GLY A 91 16.40 -6.14 -17.35
N ASN A 92 15.95 -6.78 -18.44
CA ASN A 92 14.76 -7.63 -18.42
C ASN A 92 14.97 -8.91 -17.60
N GLN A 93 16.13 -9.56 -17.75
CA GLN A 93 16.49 -10.74 -16.97
C GLN A 93 16.63 -10.42 -15.47
N ALA A 94 17.25 -9.28 -15.13
CA ALA A 94 17.35 -8.80 -13.75
C ALA A 94 15.95 -8.53 -13.15
N GLN A 95 15.06 -7.87 -13.90
CA GLN A 95 13.68 -7.64 -13.45
C GLN A 95 12.93 -8.96 -13.23
N ALA A 96 13.02 -9.90 -14.17
CA ALA A 96 12.37 -11.20 -14.06
C ALA A 96 12.93 -12.01 -12.87
N ALA A 97 14.23 -11.92 -12.61
CA ALA A 97 14.85 -12.56 -11.44
C ALA A 97 14.37 -11.95 -10.12
N TYR A 98 14.26 -10.62 -10.04
CA TYR A 98 13.74 -9.94 -8.85
C TYR A 98 12.27 -10.28 -8.58
N VAL A 99 11.40 -10.23 -9.59
CA VAL A 99 9.98 -10.62 -9.46
C VAL A 99 9.83 -12.09 -9.05
N ARG A 100 10.69 -12.98 -9.58
CA ARG A 100 10.71 -14.39 -9.17
C ARG A 100 11.07 -14.56 -7.69
N GLU A 101 12.02 -13.78 -7.19
CA GLU A 101 12.41 -13.82 -5.76
C GLU A 101 11.38 -13.17 -4.84
N LEU A 102 10.72 -12.10 -5.28
CA LEU A 102 9.55 -11.55 -4.59
C LEU A 102 8.45 -12.61 -4.46
N ASN A 103 8.15 -13.35 -5.53
CA ASN A 103 7.21 -14.47 -5.48
C ASN A 103 7.69 -15.65 -4.62
N GLY A 104 8.99 -15.92 -4.57
CA GLY A 104 9.54 -17.04 -3.82
C GLY A 104 9.68 -16.79 -2.32
N LEU A 105 9.84 -15.52 -1.90
CA LEU A 105 10.19 -15.16 -0.54
C LEU A 105 9.22 -14.17 0.09
N LEU A 106 8.90 -13.07 -0.60
CA LEU A 106 8.04 -12.04 -0.03
C LEU A 106 6.59 -12.50 -0.01
N LEU A 107 6.08 -12.99 -1.15
CA LEU A 107 4.67 -13.37 -1.33
C LEU A 107 4.21 -14.45 -0.32
N PRO A 108 4.96 -15.55 -0.08
CA PRO A 108 4.57 -16.54 0.92
C PRO A 108 4.59 -15.98 2.33
N GLY A 109 5.52 -15.07 2.64
CA GLY A 109 5.57 -14.36 3.91
C GLY A 109 4.34 -13.49 4.15
N VAL A 110 3.93 -12.71 3.14
CA VAL A 110 2.73 -11.86 3.21
C VAL A 110 1.48 -12.73 3.35
N ALA A 111 1.37 -13.82 2.58
CA ALA A 111 0.25 -14.74 2.72
C ALA A 111 0.20 -15.42 4.09
N ALA A 112 1.35 -15.79 4.66
CA ALA A 112 1.42 -16.33 6.02
C ALA A 112 0.99 -15.30 7.08
N GLN A 113 1.35 -14.02 6.90
CA GLN A 113 0.89 -12.93 7.74
C GLN A 113 -0.63 -12.78 7.69
N PHE A 114 -1.22 -12.72 6.49
CA PHE A 114 -2.67 -12.64 6.36
C PHE A 114 -3.37 -13.87 6.96
N ARG A 115 -2.86 -15.07 6.70
CA ARG A 115 -3.36 -16.32 7.30
C ARG A 115 -3.37 -16.28 8.82
N MET A 116 -2.27 -15.82 9.43
CA MET A 116 -2.20 -15.65 10.89
C MET A 116 -3.21 -14.62 11.39
N GLY A 117 -3.43 -13.54 10.64
CA GLY A 117 -4.45 -12.53 10.95
C GLY A 117 -5.87 -13.07 10.93
N ILE A 118 -6.21 -13.96 9.99
CA ILE A 118 -7.52 -14.67 9.96
C ILE A 118 -7.74 -15.41 11.29
N THR A 119 -6.74 -16.19 11.73
CA THR A 119 -6.86 -16.96 12.98
C THR A 119 -6.95 -16.06 14.21
N LYS A 120 -6.14 -15.00 14.28
CA LYS A 120 -6.10 -14.10 15.45
C LYS A 120 -7.33 -13.21 15.60
N ASN A 121 -8.01 -12.90 14.49
CA ASN A 121 -9.12 -11.95 14.48
C ASN A 121 -10.47 -12.64 14.21
N ALA A 122 -10.60 -13.94 14.51
CA ALA A 122 -11.86 -14.68 14.34
C ALA A 122 -13.05 -14.07 15.12
N GLY A 123 -12.78 -13.28 16.18
CA GLY A 123 -13.80 -12.57 16.96
C GLY A 123 -14.06 -11.12 16.53
N ASP A 124 -13.35 -10.60 15.53
CA ASP A 124 -13.52 -9.25 14.99
C ASP A 124 -13.86 -9.34 13.50
N PRO A 125 -15.15 -9.27 13.12
CA PRO A 125 -15.56 -9.43 11.73
C PRO A 125 -14.92 -8.44 10.76
N GLN A 126 -14.66 -7.19 11.18
CA GLN A 126 -14.06 -6.18 10.31
C GLN A 126 -12.63 -6.56 9.95
N ARG A 127 -11.82 -6.89 10.96
CA ARG A 127 -10.44 -7.34 10.73
C ARG A 127 -10.39 -8.66 10.00
N LEU A 128 -11.25 -9.61 10.37
CA LEU A 128 -11.36 -10.90 9.70
C LEU A 128 -11.64 -10.75 8.20
N TYR A 129 -12.53 -9.84 7.81
CA TYR A 129 -12.84 -9.54 6.41
C TYR A 129 -11.59 -9.09 5.65
N TYR A 130 -10.83 -8.13 6.20
CA TYR A 130 -9.62 -7.62 5.55
C TYR A 130 -8.53 -8.69 5.41
N PHE A 131 -8.30 -9.47 6.46
CA PHE A 131 -7.34 -10.55 6.43
C PHE A 131 -7.72 -11.65 5.43
N LEU A 132 -9.00 -12.03 5.40
CA LEU A 132 -9.50 -13.02 4.45
C LEU A 132 -9.39 -12.51 3.00
N LYS A 133 -9.82 -11.26 2.76
CA LYS A 133 -9.75 -10.63 1.44
C LYS A 133 -8.33 -10.56 0.92
N GLY A 134 -7.39 -10.04 1.72
CA GLY A 134 -5.98 -10.00 1.36
C GLY A 134 -5.40 -11.39 1.09
N TYR A 135 -5.69 -12.37 1.96
CA TYR A 135 -5.23 -13.75 1.77
C TYR A 135 -5.73 -14.37 0.45
N LEU A 136 -7.00 -14.19 0.14
CA LEU A 136 -7.61 -14.73 -1.07
C LEU A 136 -7.16 -13.99 -2.33
N MET A 137 -6.88 -12.69 -2.29
CA MET A 137 -6.28 -11.97 -3.43
C MET A 137 -4.93 -12.57 -3.83
N LEU A 138 -4.11 -13.00 -2.86
CA LEU A 138 -2.83 -13.66 -3.14
C LEU A 138 -2.99 -15.12 -3.61
N ALA A 139 -4.04 -15.80 -3.18
CA ALA A 139 -4.32 -17.18 -3.58
C ALA A 139 -5.05 -17.29 -4.94
N GLU A 140 -5.87 -16.28 -5.27
CA GLU A 140 -6.70 -16.21 -6.47
C GLU A 140 -6.44 -14.88 -7.23
N PRO A 141 -5.32 -14.75 -7.97
CA PRO A 141 -4.91 -13.49 -8.61
C PRO A 141 -5.94 -12.87 -9.57
N LYS A 142 -6.94 -13.62 -10.05
CA LYS A 142 -8.10 -13.07 -10.79
C LYS A 142 -8.90 -12.02 -10.01
N HIS A 143 -8.77 -12.01 -8.68
CA HIS A 143 -9.40 -11.05 -7.78
C HIS A 143 -8.41 -10.01 -7.25
N GLU A 144 -7.19 -9.98 -7.80
CA GLU A 144 -6.16 -9.04 -7.40
C GLU A 144 -6.59 -7.60 -7.66
N ASN A 145 -6.42 -6.77 -6.63
CA ASN A 145 -6.41 -5.32 -6.75
C ASN A 145 -5.12 -4.82 -6.09
N ALA A 146 -4.19 -4.30 -6.91
CA ALA A 146 -2.88 -3.87 -6.45
C ALA A 146 -2.96 -2.76 -5.39
N ASP A 147 -3.87 -1.79 -5.55
CA ASP A 147 -4.02 -0.68 -4.60
C ASP A 147 -4.57 -1.17 -3.26
N GLU A 148 -5.56 -2.07 -3.28
CA GLU A 148 -6.11 -2.65 -2.06
C GLU A 148 -5.11 -3.56 -1.34
N LEU A 149 -4.37 -4.40 -2.08
CA LEU A 149 -3.28 -5.19 -1.53
C LEU A 149 -2.21 -4.30 -0.89
N MET A 150 -1.85 -3.18 -1.53
CA MET A 150 -0.91 -2.21 -0.97
C MET A 150 -1.44 -1.58 0.32
N THR A 151 -2.71 -1.18 0.38
CA THR A 151 -3.31 -0.63 1.61
C THR A 151 -3.30 -1.67 2.73
N LEU A 152 -3.77 -2.89 2.46
CA LEU A 152 -3.78 -3.98 3.44
C LEU A 152 -2.36 -4.35 3.91
N GLY A 153 -1.40 -4.43 3.00
CA GLY A 153 0.00 -4.67 3.33
C GLY A 153 0.61 -3.58 4.20
N ASN A 154 0.35 -2.31 3.89
CA ASN A 154 0.84 -1.16 4.67
C ASN A 154 0.41 -1.20 6.13
N ILE A 155 -0.85 -1.54 6.38
CA ILE A 155 -1.38 -1.71 7.73
C ILE A 155 -0.60 -2.81 8.47
N GLU A 156 -0.34 -3.93 7.80
CA GLU A 156 0.42 -5.04 8.40
C GLU A 156 1.89 -4.70 8.67
N TRP A 157 2.55 -3.94 7.79
CA TRP A 157 3.93 -3.51 8.04
C TRP A 157 4.02 -2.57 9.24
N GLN A 158 3.06 -1.65 9.40
CA GLN A 158 2.99 -0.79 10.59
C GLN A 158 2.79 -1.60 11.88
N HIS A 159 1.94 -2.63 11.85
CA HIS A 159 1.73 -3.51 13.00
C HIS A 159 2.94 -4.38 13.34
N LEU A 160 3.65 -4.91 12.33
CA LEU A 160 4.83 -5.75 12.54
C LEU A 160 6.07 -4.94 12.94
N PHE A 161 6.18 -3.71 12.48
CA PHE A 161 7.38 -2.86 12.59
C PHE A 161 7.06 -1.44 13.10
N PRO A 162 6.35 -1.26 14.24
CA PRO A 162 5.79 0.04 14.65
C PRO A 162 6.84 1.17 14.74
N ASP A 163 8.05 0.85 15.22
CA ASP A 163 9.13 1.81 15.43
C ASP A 163 10.22 1.76 14.34
N GLU A 164 9.98 1.04 13.24
CA GLU A 164 10.98 0.77 12.20
C GLU A 164 10.51 1.24 10.81
N PRO A 165 10.37 2.56 10.59
CA PRO A 165 9.83 3.13 9.35
C PRO A 165 10.67 2.80 8.10
N VAL A 166 11.96 2.53 8.28
CA VAL A 166 12.84 2.11 7.19
C VAL A 166 12.42 0.73 6.67
N LEU A 167 12.11 -0.23 7.57
CA LEU A 167 11.66 -1.56 7.17
C LEU A 167 10.24 -1.53 6.60
N GLN A 168 9.35 -0.71 7.18
CA GLN A 168 8.01 -0.49 6.61
C GLN A 168 8.10 -0.02 5.16
N LYS A 169 8.92 1.01 4.90
CA LYS A 169 9.11 1.55 3.54
C LYS A 169 9.76 0.54 2.60
N ALA A 170 10.72 -0.24 3.08
CA ALA A 170 11.36 -1.29 2.29
C ALA A 170 10.35 -2.37 1.89
N LEU A 171 9.51 -2.85 2.81
CA LEU A 171 8.43 -3.81 2.51
C LEU A 171 7.43 -3.24 1.52
N ALA A 172 6.98 -2.00 1.74
CA ALA A 172 6.08 -1.32 0.82
C ALA A 172 6.65 -1.21 -0.60
N THR A 173 7.94 -0.87 -0.71
CA THR A 173 8.61 -0.73 -2.00
C THR A 173 8.71 -2.08 -2.72
N ASN A 174 9.15 -3.12 -2.03
CA ASN A 174 9.29 -4.46 -2.59
C ASN A 174 7.92 -5.08 -2.95
N PHE A 175 6.92 -4.91 -2.10
CA PHE A 175 5.58 -5.42 -2.36
C PHE A 175 4.92 -4.68 -3.53
N LYS A 176 5.10 -3.35 -3.61
CA LYS A 176 4.68 -2.57 -4.78
C LYS A 176 5.33 -3.07 -6.07
N ALA A 177 6.62 -3.39 -6.04
CA ALA A 177 7.32 -3.91 -7.21
C ALA A 177 6.75 -5.25 -7.69
N LEU A 178 6.21 -6.07 -6.77
CA LEU A 178 5.51 -7.31 -7.10
C LEU A 178 4.13 -7.05 -7.72
N VAL A 179 3.26 -6.30 -7.03
CA VAL A 179 1.86 -6.10 -7.47
C VAL A 179 1.71 -5.12 -8.63
N ALA A 180 2.74 -4.32 -8.94
CA ALA A 180 2.72 -3.41 -10.09
C ALA A 180 2.96 -4.12 -11.44
N VAL A 181 3.42 -5.38 -11.42
CA VAL A 181 3.61 -6.17 -12.65
C VAL A 181 2.34 -6.98 -12.90
N PRO A 182 1.60 -6.73 -14.00
CA PRO A 182 0.39 -7.50 -14.30
C PRO A 182 0.66 -9.01 -14.36
N ASP A 183 -0.24 -9.79 -13.78
CA ASP A 183 -0.18 -11.26 -13.74
C ASP A 183 1.10 -11.85 -13.11
N ALA A 184 1.84 -11.05 -12.32
CA ALA A 184 3.08 -11.50 -11.70
C ALA A 184 2.88 -12.31 -10.42
N LEU A 185 1.71 -12.24 -9.78
CA LEU A 185 1.42 -13.02 -8.58
C LEU A 185 1.30 -14.50 -8.93
N HIS A 186 2.22 -15.30 -8.40
CA HIS A 186 2.09 -16.75 -8.45
C HIS A 186 1.09 -17.21 -7.39
N PRO A 187 -0.05 -17.81 -7.79
CA PRO A 187 -1.11 -18.20 -6.86
C PRO A 187 -0.58 -19.19 -5.83
N LEU A 188 -0.87 -18.90 -4.56
CA LEU A 188 -0.56 -19.79 -3.45
C LEU A 188 -1.74 -20.73 -3.16
N SER A 189 -1.43 -21.95 -2.73
CA SER A 189 -2.46 -22.88 -2.24
C SER A 189 -3.08 -22.35 -0.95
N ALA A 190 -4.33 -21.87 -1.03
CA ALA A 190 -5.07 -21.44 0.16
C ALA A 190 -5.51 -22.62 1.03
N ASP A 191 -5.47 -22.42 2.35
CA ASP A 191 -6.08 -23.32 3.33
C ASP A 191 -7.61 -23.20 3.27
N GLN A 192 -8.24 -24.12 2.54
CA GLN A 192 -9.67 -24.08 2.28
C GLN A 192 -10.52 -24.23 3.56
N ALA A 193 -10.02 -24.96 4.57
CA ALA A 193 -10.74 -25.13 5.83
C ALA A 193 -10.76 -23.81 6.62
N LEU A 194 -9.61 -23.12 6.67
CA LEU A 194 -9.52 -21.80 7.29
C LEU A 194 -10.37 -20.75 6.56
N VAL A 195 -10.33 -20.76 5.23
CA VAL A 195 -11.16 -19.86 4.39
C VAL A 195 -12.64 -20.07 4.67
N GLU A 196 -13.11 -21.33 4.68
CA GLU A 196 -14.53 -21.60 4.92
C GLU A 196 -14.95 -21.27 6.36
N GLN A 197 -14.07 -21.50 7.35
CA GLN A 197 -14.31 -21.06 8.72
C GLN A 197 -14.47 -19.54 8.80
N ALA A 198 -13.58 -18.78 8.17
CA ALA A 198 -13.66 -17.33 8.15
C ALA A 198 -14.94 -16.83 7.45
N ARG A 199 -15.30 -17.43 6.32
CA ARG A 199 -16.54 -17.14 5.60
C ARG A 199 -17.79 -17.39 6.46
N ASN A 200 -17.83 -18.49 7.21
CA ASN A 200 -18.95 -18.78 8.11
C ASN A 200 -19.14 -17.68 9.16
N THR A 201 -18.06 -17.19 9.77
CA THR A 201 -18.11 -16.07 10.71
C THR A 201 -18.61 -14.79 10.02
N LEU A 202 -18.09 -14.48 8.83
CA LEU A 202 -18.46 -13.27 8.09
C LEU A 202 -19.91 -13.27 7.59
N ARG A 203 -20.48 -14.43 7.24
CA ARG A 203 -21.90 -14.53 6.84
C ARG A 203 -22.86 -14.17 7.97
N ALA A 204 -22.45 -14.33 9.22
CA ALA A 204 -23.22 -13.93 10.39
C ALA A 204 -22.99 -12.46 10.79
N ALA A 205 -22.05 -11.76 10.15
CA ALA A 205 -21.72 -10.38 10.45
C ALA A 205 -22.71 -9.40 9.81
N ASP A 206 -22.84 -8.22 10.40
CA ASP A 206 -23.60 -7.13 9.81
C ASP A 206 -22.84 -6.51 8.63
N LEU A 207 -23.36 -6.74 7.42
CA LEU A 207 -22.76 -6.21 6.18
C LEU A 207 -22.68 -4.68 6.19
N THR A 208 -23.65 -4.00 6.80
CA THR A 208 -23.66 -2.54 6.89
C THR A 208 -22.44 -2.04 7.66
N THR A 209 -22.15 -2.65 8.82
CA THR A 209 -20.95 -2.36 9.60
C THR A 209 -19.68 -2.66 8.81
N LEU A 210 -19.61 -3.79 8.09
CA LEU A 210 -18.43 -4.15 7.28
C LEU A 210 -18.14 -3.15 6.15
N ILE A 211 -19.18 -2.73 5.43
CA ILE A 211 -19.08 -1.74 4.36
C ILE A 211 -18.64 -0.40 4.95
N TYR A 212 -19.26 0.02 6.04
CA TYR A 212 -18.93 1.28 6.70
C TYR A 212 -17.50 1.31 7.23
N GLY A 213 -17.04 0.22 7.84
CA GLY A 213 -15.64 0.08 8.27
C GLY A 213 -14.66 0.14 7.10
N SER A 214 -15.02 -0.46 5.95
CA SER A 214 -14.23 -0.38 4.71
C SER A 214 -14.14 1.05 4.19
N MET A 215 -15.27 1.76 4.16
CA MET A 215 -15.35 3.17 3.77
C MET A 215 -14.47 4.06 4.66
N LYS A 216 -14.50 3.86 5.99
CA LYS A 216 -13.63 4.58 6.94
C LYS A 216 -12.15 4.39 6.61
N LEU A 217 -11.72 3.15 6.39
CA LEU A 217 -10.34 2.83 6.07
C LEU A 217 -9.88 3.46 4.74
N THR A 218 -10.74 3.43 3.73
CA THR A 218 -10.47 4.11 2.44
C THR A 218 -10.36 5.63 2.63
N ALA A 219 -11.23 6.24 3.42
CA ALA A 219 -11.18 7.68 3.68
C ALA A 219 -9.93 8.13 4.45
N GLU A 220 -9.34 7.27 5.27
CA GLU A 220 -8.06 7.54 5.95
C GLU A 220 -6.87 7.54 4.96
N SER A 221 -6.99 6.84 3.83
CA SER A 221 -5.93 6.70 2.81
C SER A 221 -6.13 7.58 1.57
N SER A 222 -7.29 8.23 1.41
CA SER A 222 -7.64 9.04 0.24
C SER A 222 -6.96 10.42 0.18
N GLY A 223 -6.18 10.79 1.21
CA GLY A 223 -5.44 12.05 1.26
C GLY A 223 -6.31 13.29 1.45
N TYR A 224 -7.56 13.13 1.89
CA TYR A 224 -8.41 14.26 2.26
C TYR A 224 -7.77 15.09 3.39
N ALA A 225 -7.87 16.42 3.27
CA ALA A 225 -7.33 17.31 4.28
C ALA A 225 -8.12 17.18 5.60
N PRO A 226 -7.46 16.90 6.74
CA PRO A 226 -8.14 16.88 8.02
C PRO A 226 -8.57 18.30 8.41
N LEU A 227 -9.62 18.40 9.23
CA LEU A 227 -10.06 19.66 9.81
C LEU A 227 -9.09 20.06 10.94
N GLN A 228 -8.65 21.32 10.95
CA GLN A 228 -7.81 21.86 12.02
C GLN A 228 -8.43 23.16 12.52
N LEU A 229 -8.80 23.20 13.81
CA LEU A 229 -9.59 24.31 14.36
C LEU A 229 -8.81 25.61 14.38
N ASP A 230 -7.50 25.57 14.59
CA ASP A 230 -6.62 26.74 14.54
C ASP A 230 -6.66 27.44 13.16
N LYS A 231 -6.78 26.66 12.09
CA LYS A 231 -6.92 27.19 10.72
C LYS A 231 -8.31 27.75 10.45
N GLU A 232 -9.36 27.03 10.88
CA GLU A 232 -10.75 27.45 10.63
C GLU A 232 -11.19 28.64 11.49
N LEU A 233 -10.77 28.69 12.76
CA LEU A 233 -11.08 29.80 13.67
C LEU A 233 -10.25 31.06 13.38
N GLY A 234 -9.08 30.89 12.76
CA GLY A 234 -8.17 31.98 12.43
C GLY A 234 -7.83 32.83 13.66
N LEU A 235 -8.11 34.13 13.58
CA LEU A 235 -7.82 35.09 14.66
C LEU A 235 -8.60 34.80 15.96
N LEU A 236 -9.72 34.08 15.87
CA LEU A 236 -10.52 33.68 17.03
C LEU A 236 -9.94 32.44 17.74
N GLY A 237 -8.88 31.82 17.22
CA GLY A 237 -8.25 30.66 17.86
C GLY A 237 -7.76 30.94 19.29
N ASN A 238 -7.42 32.20 19.58
CA ASN A 238 -6.89 32.60 20.90
C ASN A 238 -7.97 32.71 21.99
N VAL A 239 -9.26 32.75 21.63
CA VAL A 239 -10.36 32.82 22.61
C VAL A 239 -10.90 31.45 22.99
N PHE A 240 -10.52 30.40 22.25
CA PHE A 240 -10.97 29.03 22.50
C PHE A 240 -9.85 28.13 23.01
N GLN A 241 -10.24 27.10 23.77
CA GLN A 241 -9.40 25.95 24.10
C GLN A 241 -10.23 24.68 24.11
N ARG A 242 -9.55 23.53 23.98
CA ARG A 242 -10.20 22.23 24.16
C ARG A 242 -10.19 21.82 25.64
N LYS A 243 -11.30 21.27 26.13
CA LYS A 243 -11.47 20.82 27.53
C LYS A 243 -10.50 19.71 27.89
N ASP A 244 -10.20 18.83 26.94
CA ASP A 244 -9.23 17.74 27.07
C ASP A 244 -7.75 18.21 27.06
N GLY A 245 -7.49 19.50 26.86
CA GLY A 245 -6.15 20.07 26.79
C GLY A 245 -5.42 19.81 25.47
N ALA A 246 -6.07 19.18 24.48
CA ALA A 246 -5.47 19.01 23.16
C ALA A 246 -5.34 20.36 22.43
N ALA A 247 -4.31 20.50 21.60
CA ALA A 247 -4.12 21.69 20.79
C ALA A 247 -5.27 21.86 19.76
N LEU A 248 -5.62 23.10 19.42
CA LEU A 248 -6.57 23.39 18.34
C LEU A 248 -6.06 22.93 16.96
N SER A 249 -4.75 22.78 16.81
CA SER A 249 -4.09 22.22 15.63
C SER A 249 -4.17 20.70 15.51
N THR A 250 -4.63 20.01 16.56
CA THR A 250 -4.82 18.55 16.52
C THR A 250 -5.86 18.21 15.45
N PRO A 251 -5.49 17.41 14.43
CA PRO A 251 -6.36 17.16 13.29
C PRO A 251 -7.59 16.34 13.69
N ILE A 252 -8.74 16.74 13.14
CA ILE A 252 -9.99 15.99 13.18
C ILE A 252 -10.12 15.23 11.85
N PRO A 253 -10.54 13.96 11.86
CA PRO A 253 -10.60 13.14 10.65
C PRO A 253 -11.37 13.82 9.53
N ALA A 254 -10.76 13.85 8.34
CA ALA A 254 -11.33 14.52 7.17
C ALA A 254 -12.72 13.99 6.79
N LEU A 255 -12.97 12.70 7.11
CA LEU A 255 -14.26 12.03 6.94
C LEU A 255 -15.42 12.79 7.60
N TYR A 256 -15.19 13.62 8.62
CA TYR A 256 -16.24 14.39 9.29
C TYR A 256 -16.29 15.86 8.89
N THR A 257 -15.57 16.25 7.83
CA THR A 257 -15.69 17.60 7.24
C THR A 257 -16.93 17.70 6.35
N GLN A 258 -17.49 18.91 6.22
CA GLN A 258 -18.63 19.15 5.33
C GLN A 258 -18.36 18.73 3.87
N PRO A 259 -17.22 19.07 3.23
CA PRO A 259 -16.99 18.70 1.83
C PRO A 259 -16.91 17.19 1.62
N VAL A 260 -16.29 16.46 2.57
CA VAL A 260 -16.20 14.99 2.49
C VAL A 260 -17.57 14.37 2.77
N PHE A 261 -18.33 14.89 3.73
CA PHE A 261 -19.70 14.42 3.96
C PHE A 261 -20.59 14.57 2.73
N GLU A 262 -20.54 15.72 2.05
CA GLU A 262 -21.30 15.95 0.82
C GLU A 262 -20.90 14.95 -0.28
N HIS A 263 -19.60 14.70 -0.45
CA HIS A 263 -19.09 13.70 -1.40
C HIS A 263 -19.55 12.27 -1.06
N GLU A 264 -19.33 11.83 0.18
CA GLU A 264 -19.67 10.47 0.62
C GLU A 264 -21.19 10.22 0.57
N ALA A 265 -21.99 11.19 1.03
CA ALA A 265 -23.45 11.07 1.06
C ALA A 265 -24.08 11.08 -0.35
N SER A 266 -23.49 11.81 -1.30
CA SER A 266 -24.02 11.91 -2.67
C SER A 266 -23.58 10.76 -3.58
N LYS A 267 -22.37 10.23 -3.39
CA LYS A 267 -21.77 9.26 -4.32
C LYS A 267 -20.90 8.20 -3.62
N GLY A 268 -20.04 8.61 -2.69
CA GLY A 268 -19.02 7.73 -2.12
C GLY A 268 -19.59 6.48 -1.44
N ILE A 269 -20.71 6.58 -0.72
CA ILE A 269 -21.37 5.42 -0.09
C ILE A 269 -21.92 4.44 -1.12
N GLU A 270 -22.53 4.93 -2.20
CA GLU A 270 -23.00 4.03 -3.26
C GLU A 270 -21.82 3.31 -3.92
N GLU A 271 -20.71 4.01 -4.15
CA GLU A 271 -19.47 3.43 -4.66
C GLU A 271 -18.87 2.39 -3.71
N ALA A 272 -18.86 2.66 -2.40
CA ALA A 272 -18.38 1.73 -1.39
C ALA A 272 -19.25 0.45 -1.34
N VAL A 273 -20.57 0.58 -1.38
CA VAL A 273 -21.48 -0.57 -1.45
C VAL A 273 -21.28 -1.33 -2.77
N ASN A 274 -21.12 -0.63 -3.89
CA ASN A 274 -20.83 -1.23 -5.19
C ASN A 274 -19.55 -2.08 -5.17
N GLN A 275 -18.48 -1.52 -4.60
CA GLN A 275 -17.20 -2.21 -4.50
C GLN A 275 -17.32 -3.43 -3.59
N PHE A 276 -17.96 -3.29 -2.43
CA PHE A 276 -18.18 -4.40 -1.51
C PHE A 276 -19.02 -5.53 -2.13
N VAL A 277 -20.03 -5.19 -2.94
CA VAL A 277 -20.83 -6.21 -3.67
C VAL A 277 -19.99 -6.91 -4.75
N LYS A 278 -19.03 -6.24 -5.38
CA LYS A 278 -18.07 -6.89 -6.31
C LYS A 278 -17.12 -7.84 -5.58
N ASP A 279 -16.95 -7.67 -4.28
CA ASP A 279 -16.16 -8.54 -3.40
C ASP A 279 -16.95 -9.73 -2.85
N ASP A 280 -18.08 -10.10 -3.48
CA ASP A 280 -18.88 -11.26 -3.08
C ASP A 280 -18.07 -12.56 -3.02
N TRP A 281 -17.06 -12.69 -3.88
CA TRP A 281 -16.10 -13.79 -3.90
C TRP A 281 -15.39 -14.00 -2.55
N VAL A 282 -15.25 -12.97 -1.70
CA VAL A 282 -14.69 -13.10 -0.35
C VAL A 282 -15.62 -13.93 0.55
N PHE A 283 -16.93 -13.74 0.46
CA PHE A 283 -17.95 -14.38 1.31
C PHE A 283 -18.40 -15.76 0.78
N GLY A 284 -18.04 -16.09 -0.46
CA GLY A 284 -18.59 -17.23 -1.20
C GLY A 284 -19.83 -16.82 -2.00
N ALA A 285 -20.49 -17.77 -2.67
CA ALA A 285 -21.54 -17.53 -3.69
C ALA A 285 -22.87 -16.91 -3.20
N THR A 286 -22.83 -15.96 -2.27
CA THR A 286 -23.98 -15.18 -1.79
C THR A 286 -24.08 -13.90 -2.61
N ARG A 287 -24.96 -13.89 -3.62
CA ARG A 287 -25.18 -12.69 -4.42
C ARG A 287 -26.14 -11.73 -3.72
N ILE A 288 -25.69 -10.48 -3.56
CA ILE A 288 -26.53 -9.37 -3.10
C ILE A 288 -27.33 -8.86 -4.30
N ASN A 289 -28.67 -8.88 -4.20
CA ASN A 289 -29.54 -8.38 -5.27
C ASN A 289 -29.70 -6.85 -5.23
N ALA A 290 -30.31 -6.27 -6.26
CA ALA A 290 -30.46 -4.81 -6.38
C ALA A 290 -31.26 -4.17 -5.23
N VAL A 291 -32.28 -4.85 -4.70
CA VAL A 291 -33.10 -4.35 -3.59
C VAL A 291 -32.29 -4.34 -2.29
N GLN A 292 -31.57 -5.44 -2.01
CA GLN A 292 -30.68 -5.53 -0.85
C GLN A 292 -29.58 -4.47 -0.90
N LYS A 293 -28.98 -4.28 -2.08
CA LYS A 293 -27.97 -3.24 -2.32
C LYS A 293 -28.50 -1.84 -2.00
N ALA A 294 -29.68 -1.47 -2.50
CA ALA A 294 -30.29 -0.17 -2.19
C ALA A 294 -30.55 0.00 -0.69
N GLY A 295 -30.96 -1.08 -0.01
CA GLY A 295 -31.08 -1.11 1.45
C GLY A 295 -29.75 -0.87 2.17
N LEU A 296 -28.67 -1.51 1.73
CA LEU A 296 -27.33 -1.33 2.28
C LEU A 296 -26.84 0.12 2.14
N VAL A 297 -27.06 0.77 0.98
CA VAL A 297 -26.71 2.19 0.78
C VAL A 297 -27.37 3.07 1.85
N GLN A 298 -28.67 2.89 2.08
CA GLN A 298 -29.41 3.67 3.08
C GLN A 298 -28.95 3.36 4.51
N GLN A 299 -28.67 2.09 4.83
CA GLN A 299 -28.21 1.70 6.15
C GLN A 299 -26.81 2.24 6.46
N VAL A 300 -25.89 2.20 5.48
CA VAL A 300 -24.54 2.76 5.62
C VAL A 300 -24.61 4.29 5.73
N LEU A 301 -25.46 4.95 4.95
CA LEU A 301 -25.70 6.40 5.08
C LEU A 301 -26.21 6.78 6.47
N ASN A 302 -27.19 6.05 7.00
CA ASN A 302 -27.69 6.30 8.35
C ASN A 302 -26.60 6.12 9.41
N LEU A 303 -25.78 5.06 9.29
CA LEU A 303 -24.69 4.81 10.21
C LEU A 303 -23.62 5.91 10.15
N TYR A 304 -23.26 6.35 8.95
CA TYR A 304 -22.31 7.45 8.74
C TYR A 304 -22.85 8.78 9.29
N GLN A 305 -24.13 9.11 9.05
CA GLN A 305 -24.75 10.32 9.59
C GLN A 305 -24.76 10.33 11.11
N GLN A 306 -25.07 9.19 11.76
CA GLN A 306 -25.03 9.09 13.21
C GLN A 306 -23.63 9.34 13.77
N ASP A 307 -22.60 8.76 13.15
CA ASP A 307 -21.22 8.99 13.55
C ASP A 307 -20.74 10.40 13.24
N TYR A 308 -21.18 11.00 12.13
CA TYR A 308 -20.91 12.40 11.80
C TYR A 308 -21.47 13.33 12.88
N ILE A 309 -22.74 13.14 13.26
CA ILE A 309 -23.38 13.93 14.33
C ILE A 309 -22.61 13.74 15.65
N LYS A 310 -22.31 12.50 16.04
CA LYS A 310 -21.53 12.21 17.25
C LYS A 310 -20.15 12.88 17.24
N ALA A 311 -19.46 12.89 16.09
CA ALA A 311 -18.15 13.53 15.97
C ALA A 311 -18.23 15.05 16.17
N TRP A 312 -19.26 15.69 15.61
CA TRP A 312 -19.50 17.13 15.78
C TRP A 312 -19.98 17.49 17.19
N ASP A 313 -20.88 16.71 17.77
CA ASP A 313 -21.33 16.90 19.16
C ASP A 313 -20.14 16.81 20.12
N ALA A 314 -19.31 15.77 19.98
CA ALA A 314 -18.11 15.61 20.80
C ALA A 314 -17.09 16.75 20.61
N LEU A 315 -16.96 17.26 19.39
CA LEU A 315 -16.08 18.39 19.09
C LEU A 315 -16.56 19.68 19.76
N LEU A 316 -17.85 19.99 19.63
CA LEU A 316 -18.47 21.19 20.20
C LEU A 316 -18.50 21.12 21.73
N ASP A 317 -18.83 19.95 22.30
CA ASP A 317 -18.81 19.71 23.73
C ASP A 317 -17.40 19.83 24.31
N ASN A 318 -16.35 19.55 23.53
CA ASN A 318 -14.97 19.69 23.95
C ASN A 318 -14.42 21.11 23.74
N LEU A 319 -15.14 22.01 23.08
CA LEU A 319 -14.70 23.39 22.88
C LEU A 319 -15.20 24.27 24.04
N GLN A 320 -14.33 25.13 24.57
CA GLN A 320 -14.72 26.14 25.55
C GLN A 320 -13.94 27.43 25.37
N LEU A 321 -14.46 28.51 25.93
CA LEU A 321 -13.73 29.77 26.00
C LEU A 321 -12.55 29.66 26.97
N GLN A 322 -11.47 30.37 26.65
CA GLN A 322 -10.34 30.55 27.55
C GLN A 322 -10.81 31.21 28.87
N PRO A 323 -10.30 30.78 30.04
CA PRO A 323 -10.61 31.45 31.29
C PRO A 323 -10.13 32.90 31.27
N VAL A 324 -11.04 33.83 31.54
CA VAL A 324 -10.71 35.25 31.69
C VAL A 324 -10.13 35.45 33.08
N ASN A 325 -8.81 35.59 33.19
CA ASN A 325 -8.14 35.74 34.49
C ASN A 325 -7.88 37.22 34.85
N ASN A 326 -7.93 38.12 33.87
CA ASN A 326 -7.78 39.56 34.06
C ASN A 326 -8.61 40.38 33.04
N LEU A 327 -8.68 41.70 33.24
CA LEU A 327 -9.45 42.62 32.39
C LEU A 327 -8.90 42.76 30.95
N GLN A 328 -7.61 42.46 30.73
CA GLN A 328 -7.03 42.43 29.37
C GLN A 328 -7.51 41.19 28.62
N ASP A 329 -7.63 40.04 29.29
CA ASP A 329 -8.18 38.79 28.73
C ASP A 329 -9.68 38.95 28.35
N ALA A 330 -10.41 39.85 29.02
CA ALA A 330 -11.84 40.10 28.78
C ALA A 330 -12.13 40.96 27.55
N SER A 331 -11.10 41.61 26.98
CA SER A 331 -11.20 42.56 25.87
C SER A 331 -10.72 42.00 24.51
N ALA A 332 -10.22 40.77 24.50
CA ALA A 332 -9.77 40.03 23.33
C ALA A 332 -10.89 39.15 22.75
#